data_AF-A0A3C1A4I6-F1
#
_entry.id   AF-A0A3C1A4I6-F1
#
_cell.length_a   1.000
_cell.length_b   1.000
_cell.length_c   1.000
_cell.angle_alpha   90.00
_cell.angle_beta   90.00
_cell.angle_gamma   90.00
#
_symmetry.space_group_name_H-M   'P 1'
#
loop_
_entity.id
_entity.type
_entity.pdbx_description
1 polymer ?
#
loop_
_entity_poly.entity_id
_entity_poly.type
_entity_poly.pdbx_seq_one_letter_code
_entity_poly.pdbx_strand_id
1 'polypeptide(L)'
;MSRKNKKLPVLLGLAAWEVYRFYKGRGIFNKIRYRQQHASLGNYLETHYPNAFYSDIIEADGGWSCVVTDGGRRIVVYMTKTDDGTFVFWEKEN
;
A
#
# COMPACT_ATOMS: atom_id res chain seq x y z
N MET A 1 -40.51 0.95 -23.77
CA MET A 1 -39.12 1.29 -23.41
C MET A 1 -38.56 0.25 -22.46
N SER A 2 -37.76 -0.69 -22.98
CA SER A 2 -37.21 -1.81 -22.20
C SER A 2 -36.15 -1.29 -21.21
N ARG A 3 -36.39 -1.44 -19.90
CA ARG A 3 -35.40 -1.20 -18.83
C ARG A 3 -34.28 -2.25 -18.91
N LYS A 4 -33.46 -2.20 -19.96
CA LYS A 4 -32.29 -3.09 -20.10
C LYS A 4 -31.23 -2.67 -19.07
N ASN A 5 -31.19 -3.42 -17.96
CA ASN A 5 -30.02 -3.81 -17.17
C ASN A 5 -28.86 -2.82 -17.06
N LYS A 6 -29.13 -1.56 -16.66
CA LYS A 6 -28.09 -0.56 -16.32
C LYS A 6 -27.17 -0.99 -15.16
N LYS A 7 -27.54 -2.03 -14.41
CA LYS A 7 -26.75 -2.59 -13.29
C LYS A 7 -25.61 -3.51 -13.75
N LEU A 8 -25.75 -4.15 -14.90
CA LEU A 8 -24.78 -5.13 -15.41
C LEU A 8 -23.41 -4.49 -15.77
N PRO A 9 -23.34 -3.36 -16.51
CA PRO A 9 -22.06 -2.72 -16.80
C PRO A 9 -21.41 -2.11 -15.54
N VAL A 10 -22.20 -1.65 -14.57
CA VAL A 10 -21.70 -1.17 -13.28
C VAL A 10 -21.06 -2.31 -12.48
N LEU A 11 -21.71 -3.48 -12.42
CA LEU A 11 -21.19 -4.66 -11.74
C LEU A 11 -19.92 -5.21 -12.41
N LEU A 12 -19.88 -5.24 -13.76
CA LEU A 12 -18.69 -5.64 -14.51
C LEU A 12 -17.52 -4.66 -14.31
N GLY A 13 -17.80 -3.36 -14.23
CA GLY A 13 -16.80 -2.34 -13.92
C GLY A 13 -16.21 -2.51 -12.50
N LEU A 14 -17.05 -2.80 -11.51
CA LEU A 14 -16.61 -3.08 -10.14
C LEU A 14 -15.77 -4.35 -10.06
N ALA A 15 -16.20 -5.44 -10.71
CA ALA A 15 -15.46 -6.69 -10.74
C ALA A 15 -14.09 -6.54 -11.43
N ALA A 16 -14.00 -5.81 -12.54
CA ALA A 16 -12.73 -5.53 -13.21
C ALA A 16 -11.79 -4.67 -12.35
N TRP A 17 -12.33 -3.70 -11.62
CA TRP A 17 -11.56 -2.89 -10.67
C TRP A 17 -11.04 -3.72 -9.49
N GLU A 18 -11.86 -4.61 -8.93
CA GLU A 18 -11.43 -5.54 -7.87
C GLU A 18 -10.38 -6.54 -8.36
N VAL A 19 -10.55 -7.11 -9.56
CA VAL A 19 -9.56 -8.02 -10.18
C VAL A 19 -8.25 -7.28 -10.49
N TYR A 20 -8.32 -6.03 -10.95
CA TYR A 20 -7.13 -5.19 -11.16
C TYR A 20 -6.42 -4.85 -9.85
N ARG A 21 -7.18 -4.53 -8.79
CA ARG A 21 -6.61 -4.29 -7.45
C ARG A 21 -6.03 -5.57 -6.85
N PHE A 22 -6.66 -6.71 -7.06
CA PHE A 22 -6.14 -8.02 -6.68
C PHE A 22 -4.83 -8.33 -7.41
N TYR A 23 -4.80 -8.14 -8.73
CA TYR A 23 -3.62 -8.37 -9.57
C TYR A 23 -2.45 -7.44 -9.19
N LYS A 24 -2.72 -6.17 -8.89
CA LYS A 24 -1.71 -5.21 -8.39
C LYS A 24 -1.43 -5.33 -6.89
N GLY A 25 -2.07 -6.26 -6.18
CA GLY A 25 -1.87 -6.48 -4.75
C GLY A 25 -2.20 -5.26 -3.89
N ARG A 26 -3.28 -4.52 -4.18
CA ARG A 26 -3.74 -3.33 -3.44
C ARG A 26 -4.80 -3.69 -2.39
N GLY A 27 -4.95 -2.87 -1.34
CA GLY A 27 -5.92 -3.09 -0.27
C GLY A 27 -5.60 -4.30 0.62
N ILE A 28 -6.59 -5.17 0.90
CA ILE A 28 -6.41 -6.32 1.82
C ILE A 28 -5.30 -7.27 1.32
N PHE A 29 -5.20 -7.46 0.01
CA PHE A 29 -4.16 -8.31 -0.58
C PHE A 29 -2.76 -7.71 -0.47
N ASN A 30 -2.64 -6.39 -0.31
CA ASN A 30 -1.36 -5.71 -0.03
C ASN A 30 -0.81 -6.15 1.32
N LYS A 31 -1.67 -6.14 2.35
CA LYS A 31 -1.32 -6.57 3.70
C LYS A 31 -0.88 -8.02 3.77
N ILE A 32 -1.47 -8.88 2.94
CA ILE A 32 -1.10 -10.29 2.85
C ILE A 32 0.23 -10.44 2.10
N ARG A 33 0.36 -9.80 0.93
CA ARG A 33 1.54 -9.90 0.06
C ARG A 33 2.80 -9.35 0.70
N TYR A 34 2.69 -8.18 1.36
CA TYR A 34 3.80 -7.47 1.97
C TYR A 34 3.75 -7.53 3.50
N ARG A 35 3.32 -8.66 4.07
CA ARG A 35 3.07 -8.81 5.51
C ARG A 35 4.28 -8.42 6.38
N GLN A 36 5.49 -8.81 5.96
CA GLN A 36 6.71 -8.51 6.72
C GLN A 36 7.06 -7.03 6.66
N GLN A 37 6.90 -6.41 5.49
CA GLN A 37 7.11 -4.98 5.26
C GLN A 37 6.13 -4.17 6.11
N HIS A 38 4.85 -4.56 6.13
CA HIS A 38 3.83 -3.91 6.96
C HIS A 38 4.15 -4.02 8.46
N ALA A 39 4.60 -5.18 8.93
CA ALA A 39 4.96 -5.36 10.33
C ALA A 39 6.17 -4.50 10.71
N SER A 40 7.22 -4.50 9.89
CA SER A 40 8.42 -3.71 10.15
C SER A 40 8.16 -2.20 10.06
N LEU A 41 7.41 -1.76 9.04
CA LEU A 41 7.04 -0.37 8.89
C LEU A 41 6.13 0.09 10.04
N GLY A 42 5.20 -0.77 10.49
CA GLY A 42 4.35 -0.48 11.65
C GLY A 42 5.17 -0.17 12.90
N ASN A 43 6.12 -1.05 13.24
CA ASN A 43 7.02 -0.84 14.39
C ASN A 43 7.86 0.44 14.27
N TYR A 44 8.33 0.73 13.05
CA TYR A 44 9.09 1.94 12.76
C TYR A 44 8.23 3.19 12.99
N LEU A 45 7.00 3.21 12.45
CA LEU A 45 6.09 4.35 12.60
C LEU A 45 5.60 4.53 14.04
N GLU A 46 5.36 3.47 14.79
CA GLU A 46 4.99 3.57 16.21
C GLU A 46 6.05 4.33 17.03
N THR A 47 7.32 4.19 16.66
CA THR A 47 8.44 4.84 17.34
C THR A 47 8.67 6.28 16.88
N HIS A 48 8.57 6.54 15.57
CA HIS A 48 8.95 7.82 14.97
C HIS A 48 7.76 8.76 14.70
N TYR A 49 6.60 8.20 14.34
CA TYR A 49 5.41 8.93 13.93
C TYR A 49 4.13 8.25 14.46
N PRO A 50 3.87 8.31 15.77
CA PRO A 50 2.86 7.48 16.44
C PRO A 50 1.42 7.71 15.98
N ASN A 51 1.14 8.84 15.31
CA ASN A 51 -0.18 9.16 14.76
C ASN A 51 -0.23 9.05 13.23
N ALA A 52 0.82 8.55 12.60
CA ALA A 52 0.90 8.48 11.15
C ALA A 52 0.11 7.30 10.58
N PHE A 53 -0.45 7.53 9.39
CA PHE A 53 -1.00 6.46 8.56
C PHE A 53 -0.21 6.40 7.25
N TYR A 54 -0.24 5.25 6.58
CA TYR A 54 0.53 5.06 5.35
C TYR A 54 -0.31 4.41 4.24
N SER A 55 0.09 4.68 3.00
CA SER A 55 -0.54 4.12 1.80
C SER A 55 -0.21 2.63 1.63
N ASP A 56 -0.87 1.97 0.66
CA ASP A 56 -0.45 0.65 0.20
C ASP A 56 1.07 0.65 -0.13
N ILE A 57 1.73 -0.44 0.23
CA ILE A 57 3.15 -0.68 -0.08
C ILE A 57 3.25 -1.08 -1.57
N ILE A 58 4.15 -0.45 -2.31
CA ILE A 58 4.41 -0.78 -3.71
C ILE A 58 5.85 -1.28 -3.87
N GLU A 59 6.06 -2.19 -4.83
CA GLU A 59 7.42 -2.54 -5.25
C GLU A 59 8.06 -1.35 -5.97
N ALA A 60 9.31 -1.07 -5.64
CA ALA A 60 10.17 -0.07 -6.24
C ALA A 60 11.54 -0.71 -6.52
N ASP A 61 12.39 -0.12 -7.37
CA ASP A 61 13.66 -0.73 -7.80
C ASP A 61 14.46 -1.29 -6.61
N GLY A 62 14.54 -2.62 -6.50
CA GLY A 62 15.29 -3.33 -5.44
C GLY A 62 14.66 -3.34 -4.04
N GLY A 63 13.43 -2.83 -3.87
CA GLY A 63 12.78 -2.74 -2.56
C GLY A 63 11.30 -2.40 -2.64
N TRP A 64 10.84 -1.65 -1.64
CA TRP A 64 9.44 -1.25 -1.52
C TRP A 64 9.33 0.21 -1.13
N SER A 65 8.21 0.85 -1.47
CA SER A 65 7.93 2.21 -1.02
C SER A 65 6.48 2.40 -0.61
N CYS A 66 6.25 3.40 0.23
CA CYS A 66 4.93 3.87 0.62
C CYS A 66 4.98 5.34 1.00
N VAL A 67 3.82 5.99 0.98
CA VAL A 67 3.67 7.36 1.48
C VAL A 67 3.11 7.30 2.89
N VAL A 68 3.85 7.86 3.84
CA VAL A 68 3.45 8.07 5.23
C VAL A 68 2.89 9.48 5.36
N THR A 69 1.75 9.61 6.03
CA THR A 69 1.10 10.89 6.31
C THR A 69 1.01 11.09 7.81
N ASP A 70 1.62 12.16 8.31
CA ASP A 70 1.63 12.54 9.72
C ASP A 70 1.20 14.01 9.88
N GLY A 71 0.06 14.27 10.50
CA GLY A 71 -0.39 15.63 10.83
C GLY A 71 -0.47 16.63 9.67
N GLY A 72 -0.45 16.17 8.42
CA GLY A 72 -0.42 17.01 7.20
C GLY A 72 0.88 16.92 6.38
N ARG A 73 1.95 16.37 6.95
CA ARG A 73 3.22 16.08 6.26
C ARG A 73 3.08 14.81 5.43
N ARG A 74 3.72 14.78 4.26
CA ARG A 74 3.81 13.58 3.42
C ARG A 74 5.27 13.17 3.27
N ILE A 75 5.58 11.98 3.76
CA ILE A 75 6.92 11.42 3.76
C ILE A 75 6.89 10.20 2.85
N VAL A 76 7.75 10.20 1.84
CA VAL A 76 7.97 8.99 1.04
C VAL A 76 8.97 8.14 1.80
N VAL A 77 8.54 6.95 2.22
CA VAL A 77 9.41 5.95 2.84
C VAL A 77 9.73 4.90 1.80
N TYR A 78 11.01 4.71 1.55
CA TYR A 78 11.56 3.60 0.79
C TYR A 78 12.19 2.60 1.78
N MET A 79 12.01 1.31 1.53
CA MET A 79 12.50 0.25 2.40
C MET A 79 13.11 -0.89 1.58
N THR A 80 14.22 -1.42 2.08
CA THR A 80 14.85 -2.63 1.54
C THR A 80 15.02 -3.65 2.65
N LYS A 81 15.09 -4.92 2.26
CA LYS A 81 15.42 -6.00 3.17
C LYS A 81 16.84 -6.46 2.90
N THR A 82 17.70 -6.42 3.91
CA THR A 82 19.06 -6.94 3.85
C THR A 82 19.06 -8.48 3.94
N ASP A 83 20.18 -9.11 3.59
CA ASP A 83 20.30 -10.58 3.53
C ASP A 83 20.08 -11.27 4.88
N ASP A 84 20.37 -10.57 5.98
CA ASP A 84 20.12 -11.01 7.37
C ASP A 84 18.64 -10.87 7.79
N GLY A 85 17.81 -10.27 6.93
CA GLY A 85 16.39 -10.06 7.14
C GLY A 85 16.00 -8.76 7.82
N THR A 86 16.97 -7.86 8.08
CA THR A 86 16.73 -6.53 8.64
C THR A 86 16.09 -5.61 7.59
N PHE A 87 15.18 -4.73 8.02
CA PHE A 87 14.63 -3.69 7.15
C PHE A 87 15.37 -2.37 7.37
N VAL A 88 15.81 -1.77 6.26
CA VAL A 88 16.42 -0.44 6.25
C VAL A 88 15.44 0.53 5.62
N PHE A 89 15.25 1.69 6.23
CA PHE A 89 14.28 2.71 5.82
C PHE A 89 14.99 3.99 5.40
N TRP A 90 14.56 4.57 4.28
CA TRP A 90 14.96 5.89 3.83
C TRP A 90 13.74 6.76 3.67
N GLU A 91 13.84 7.98 4.19
CA GLU A 91 12.74 8.92 4.18
C GLU A 91 13.08 10.11 3.30
N LYS A 92 12.10 10.54 2.52
CA LYS A 92 12.15 11.81 1.82
C LYS A 92 10.87 12.58 2.09
N GLU A 93 11.02 13.69 2.80
CA GLU A 93 9.94 14.64 2.98
C GLU A 93 9.71 15.42 1.68
N ASN A 94 8.44 15.67 1.37
CA ASN A 94 8.00 16.41 0.20
C ASN A 94 7.25 17.67 0.60
#